data_AF-A0A024TWA0-F1
#
_entry.id   AF-A0A024TWA0-F1
#
_cell.length_a   1.000
_cell.length_b   1.000
_cell.length_c   1.000
_cell.angle_alpha   90.00
_cell.angle_beta   90.00
_cell.angle_gamma   90.00
#
_symmetry.space_group_name_H-M   'P 1'
#
loop_
_entity.id
_entity.type
_entity.pdbx_description
1 polymer ?
#
loop_
_entity_poly.entity_id
_entity_poly.type
_entity_poly.pdbx_seq_one_letter_code
_entity_poly.pdbx_strand_id
1 'polypeptide(L)'
;MSKEHQDARDQYVSMMVPTVSMSPRRPVVYLDESFIHHHYARHADSLFYPDSKMTKPKHKGRRYCVIAGNLDDGSDAAHLLGLDIFVGGKKNGMTVKDYHAMFNHDYFVDWFGKLMDEVEKLGWASAVFVMGNAIRFKPKSP
;
A
#
# COMPACT_ATOMS: atom_id res chain seq x y z
N MET A 1 -23.24 -5.92 3.38
CA MET A 1 -22.78 -5.54 2.01
C MET A 1 -24.02 -5.12 1.24
N SER A 2 -24.09 -3.88 0.75
CA SER A 2 -25.26 -3.38 0.00
C SER A 2 -25.36 -4.04 -1.38
N LYS A 3 -26.54 -3.93 -2.03
CA LYS A 3 -26.72 -4.40 -3.41
C LYS A 3 -25.80 -3.66 -4.38
N GLU A 4 -25.67 -2.35 -4.22
CA GLU A 4 -24.75 -1.51 -5.00
C GLU A 4 -23.29 -2.00 -4.90
N HIS A 5 -22.82 -2.39 -3.71
CA HIS A 5 -21.47 -2.94 -3.55
C HIS A 5 -21.31 -4.32 -4.21
N GLN A 6 -22.37 -5.12 -4.29
CA GLN A 6 -22.32 -6.40 -5.01
C GLN A 6 -22.21 -6.15 -6.52
N ASP A 7 -23.08 -5.28 -7.05
CA ASP A 7 -23.10 -4.97 -8.49
C ASP A 7 -21.77 -4.34 -8.95
N ALA A 8 -21.18 -3.44 -8.14
CA ALA A 8 -19.87 -2.87 -8.42
C ALA A 8 -18.74 -3.92 -8.40
N ARG A 9 -18.83 -4.91 -7.51
CA ARG A 9 -17.85 -6.03 -7.47
C ARG A 9 -18.00 -6.94 -8.66
N ASP A 10 -19.22 -7.25 -9.08
CA ASP A 10 -19.50 -8.08 -10.26
C ASP A 10 -18.96 -7.40 -11.54
N GLN A 11 -19.18 -6.09 -11.67
CA GLN A 11 -18.61 -5.29 -12.76
C GLN A 11 -17.08 -5.28 -12.74
N TYR A 12 -16.47 -5.08 -11.57
CA TYR A 12 -15.01 -5.13 -11.42
C TYR A 12 -14.45 -6.49 -11.86
N VAL A 13 -15.05 -7.59 -11.42
CA VAL A 13 -14.63 -8.95 -11.80
C VAL A 13 -14.78 -9.16 -13.31
N SER A 14 -15.90 -8.73 -13.90
CA SER A 14 -16.14 -8.84 -15.34
C SER A 14 -15.09 -8.09 -16.18
N MET A 15 -14.51 -7.00 -15.65
CA MET A 15 -13.45 -6.24 -16.31
C MET A 15 -12.07 -6.86 -16.08
N MET A 16 -11.78 -7.26 -14.84
CA MET A 16 -10.44 -7.71 -14.46
C MET A 16 -10.13 -9.12 -14.92
N VAL A 17 -11.12 -10.03 -14.97
CA VAL A 17 -10.90 -11.42 -15.41
C VAL A 17 -10.32 -11.47 -16.83
N PRO A 18 -10.88 -10.79 -17.86
CA PRO A 18 -10.24 -10.71 -19.17
C PRO A 18 -8.86 -10.06 -19.11
N THR A 19 -8.71 -8.96 -18.37
CA THR A 19 -7.44 -8.21 -18.26
C THR A 19 -6.28 -9.11 -17.82
N VAL A 20 -6.51 -9.98 -16.83
CA VAL A 20 -5.49 -10.89 -16.31
C VAL A 20 -5.40 -12.21 -17.09
N SER A 21 -6.46 -12.65 -17.76
CA SER A 21 -6.46 -13.93 -18.49
C SER A 21 -6.10 -13.82 -19.98
N MET A 22 -6.06 -12.61 -20.54
CA MET A 22 -5.63 -12.36 -21.92
C MET A 22 -4.19 -12.81 -22.17
N SER A 23 -3.89 -13.18 -23.42
CA SER A 23 -2.54 -13.52 -23.89
C SER A 23 -2.17 -12.61 -25.08
N PRO A 24 -1.05 -11.88 -25.02
CA PRO A 24 -0.15 -11.76 -23.86
C PRO A 24 -0.84 -11.06 -22.69
N ARG A 25 -0.49 -11.46 -21.46
CA ARG A 25 -1.06 -10.88 -20.23
C ARG A 25 -0.74 -9.40 -20.16
N ARG A 26 -1.75 -8.59 -19.86
CA ARG A 26 -1.55 -7.16 -19.62
C ARG A 26 -0.98 -6.98 -18.21
N PRO A 27 0.14 -6.23 -18.03
CA PRO A 27 0.72 -6.04 -16.70
C PRO A 27 -0.26 -5.31 -15.78
N VAL A 28 -0.35 -5.76 -14.54
CA VAL A 28 -1.21 -5.15 -13.51
C VAL A 28 -0.34 -4.71 -12.34
N VAL A 29 -0.51 -3.46 -11.91
CA VAL A 29 0.16 -2.92 -10.73
C VAL A 29 -0.87 -2.75 -9.62
N TYR A 30 -0.74 -3.55 -8.57
CA TYR A 30 -1.59 -3.48 -7.38
C TYR A 30 -0.98 -2.53 -6.35
N LEU A 31 -1.76 -1.55 -5.92
CA LEU A 31 -1.32 -0.48 -5.03
C LEU A 31 -2.11 -0.52 -3.74
N ASP A 32 -1.40 -0.41 -2.62
CA ASP A 32 -2.06 -0.22 -1.33
C ASP A 32 -1.17 0.53 -0.34
N GLU A 33 -1.82 1.07 0.70
CA GLU A 33 -1.18 1.59 1.89
C GLU A 33 -1.22 0.53 2.98
N SER A 34 -0.11 0.30 3.67
CA SER A 34 -0.08 -0.53 4.87
C SER A 34 0.63 0.18 6.02
N PHE A 35 0.47 -0.32 7.24
CA PHE A 35 1.25 0.17 8.36
C PHE A 35 1.73 -0.95 9.27
N ILE A 36 2.94 -0.76 9.79
CA ILE A 36 3.61 -1.68 10.70
C ILE A 36 3.92 -0.95 12.00
N HIS A 37 3.54 -1.56 13.12
CA HIS A 37 3.92 -1.08 14.43
C HIS A 37 5.31 -1.59 14.80
N HIS A 38 6.17 -0.70 15.29
CA HIS A 38 7.51 -1.04 15.76
C HIS A 38 7.51 -2.08 16.89
N HIS A 39 6.46 -2.08 17.73
CA HIS A 39 6.27 -3.05 18.81
C HIS A 39 5.01 -3.88 18.55
N TYR A 40 4.97 -4.55 17.40
CA TYR A 40 3.87 -5.46 17.06
C TYR A 40 4.10 -6.83 17.72
N ALA A 41 3.32 -7.16 18.75
CA ALA A 41 3.25 -8.50 19.30
C ALA A 41 2.01 -9.19 18.73
N ARG A 42 2.22 -10.19 17.87
CA ARG A 42 1.14 -11.09 17.44
C ARG A 42 0.86 -12.07 18.60
N HIS A 43 -0.40 -12.38 18.88
CA HIS A 43 -0.80 -13.43 19.85
C HIS A 43 -0.16 -13.37 21.27
N ALA A 44 0.22 -12.18 21.76
CA ALA A 44 0.95 -12.02 23.02
C ALA A 44 2.33 -12.71 23.06
N ASP A 45 2.91 -13.00 21.89
CA ASP A 45 4.30 -13.43 21.79
C ASP A 45 5.20 -12.43 22.51
N SER A 46 6.10 -12.95 23.36
CA SER A 46 7.07 -12.10 24.04
C SER A 46 7.99 -11.46 23.00
N LEU A 47 7.96 -10.13 22.90
CA LEU A 47 8.96 -9.35 22.17
C LEU A 47 10.34 -9.35 22.84
N PHE A 48 10.44 -10.02 24.00
CA PHE A 48 11.62 -10.07 24.82
C PHE A 48 12.17 -11.49 24.89
N TYR A 49 13.49 -11.56 24.94
CA TYR A 49 14.19 -12.79 25.27
C TYR A 49 13.77 -13.29 26.67
N PRO A 50 13.71 -14.60 26.94
CA PRO A 50 13.23 -15.16 28.22
C PRO A 50 13.90 -14.59 29.48
N ASP A 51 15.19 -14.26 29.41
CA ASP A 51 15.97 -13.71 30.54
C ASP A 51 15.89 -12.17 30.67
N SER A 52 15.04 -11.54 29.87
CA SER A 52 14.77 -10.10 29.93
C SER A 52 14.18 -9.70 31.28
N LYS A 53 14.79 -8.72 31.95
CA LYS A 53 14.20 -8.06 33.14
C LYS A 53 12.92 -7.28 32.84
N MET A 54 12.64 -7.00 31.57
CA MET A 54 11.45 -6.28 31.13
C MET A 54 10.30 -7.24 30.85
N THR A 55 9.23 -7.10 31.62
CA THR A 55 8.03 -7.98 31.57
C THR A 55 6.77 -7.27 31.08
N LYS A 56 6.80 -5.93 30.91
CA LYS A 56 5.64 -5.15 30.48
C LYS A 56 5.67 -4.90 28.96
N PRO A 57 4.53 -5.07 28.25
CA PRO A 57 4.43 -4.70 26.86
C PRO A 57 4.81 -3.24 26.64
N LYS A 58 5.72 -2.96 25.71
CA LYS A 58 5.93 -1.59 25.23
C LYS A 58 4.64 -1.11 24.55
N HIS A 59 4.34 0.19 24.63
CA HIS A 59 3.34 0.80 23.75
C HIS A 59 3.66 0.46 22.29
N LYS A 60 2.69 0.59 21.36
CA LYS A 60 2.84 0.22 19.92
C LYS A 60 4.05 0.85 19.18
N GLY A 61 4.78 1.76 19.83
CA GLY A 61 6.00 2.38 19.31
C GLY A 61 5.73 3.35 18.17
N ARG A 62 6.73 3.47 17.28
CA ARG A 62 6.62 4.16 15.99
C ARG A 62 5.67 3.38 15.08
N ARG A 63 4.99 4.09 14.19
CA ARG A 63 4.22 3.53 13.08
C ARG A 63 5.00 3.77 11.80
N TYR A 64 5.33 2.72 11.08
CA TYR A 64 5.84 2.83 9.72
C TYR A 64 4.65 2.67 8.78
N CYS A 65 4.33 3.70 8.02
CA CYS A 65 3.29 3.66 7.01
C CYS A 65 4.00 3.50 5.67
N VAL A 66 3.58 2.51 4.88
CA VAL A 66 4.24 2.10 3.64
C VAL A 66 3.24 2.25 2.52
N ILE A 67 3.68 2.79 1.40
CA ILE A 67 2.97 2.72 0.13
C ILE A 67 3.89 2.10 -0.91
N ALA A 68 3.35 1.20 -1.72
CA ALA A 68 4.07 0.58 -2.82
C ALA A 68 3.10 0.02 -3.87
N GLY A 69 3.63 -0.22 -5.06
CA GLY A 69 3.00 -1.00 -6.12
C GLY A 69 3.66 -2.36 -6.28
N ASN A 70 2.86 -3.41 -6.45
CA ASN A 70 3.34 -4.72 -6.86
C ASN A 70 2.92 -4.95 -8.31
N LEU A 71 3.89 -5.02 -9.21
CA LEU A 71 3.67 -5.36 -10.61
C LEU A 71 3.60 -6.88 -10.77
N ASP A 72 2.51 -7.32 -11.39
CA ASP A 72 2.25 -8.67 -11.89
C ASP A 72 2.22 -8.60 -13.42
N ASP A 73 3.30 -9.06 -14.04
CA ASP A 73 3.47 -9.15 -15.49
C ASP A 73 3.23 -10.56 -16.04
N GLY A 74 2.75 -11.49 -15.19
CA GLY A 74 2.57 -12.90 -15.52
C GLY A 74 3.85 -13.73 -15.45
N SER A 75 4.98 -13.17 -15.03
CA SER A 75 6.18 -13.95 -14.69
C SER A 75 6.10 -14.53 -13.27
N ASP A 76 7.01 -15.42 -12.93
CA ASP A 76 7.15 -15.95 -11.55
C ASP A 76 7.78 -14.93 -10.58
N ALA A 77 8.19 -13.76 -11.06
CA ALA A 77 8.78 -12.70 -10.25
C ALA A 77 7.75 -11.61 -9.93
N ALA A 78 7.73 -11.16 -8.68
CA ALA A 78 7.00 -9.97 -8.28
C ALA A 78 7.95 -8.77 -8.23
N HIS A 79 7.58 -7.68 -8.89
CA HIS A 79 8.36 -6.43 -8.85
C HIS A 79 7.70 -5.45 -7.87
N LEU A 80 8.43 -5.07 -6.82
CA LEU A 80 8.04 -4.01 -5.90
C LEU A 80 8.49 -2.67 -6.48
N LEU A 81 7.54 -1.76 -6.71
CA LEU A 81 7.74 -0.47 -7.34
C LEU A 81 7.23 0.67 -6.46
N GLY A 82 7.81 1.85 -6.60
CA GLY A 82 7.37 3.07 -5.92
C GLY A 82 7.32 2.91 -4.40
N LEU A 83 8.28 2.22 -3.79
CA LEU A 83 8.27 2.04 -2.33
C LEU A 83 8.59 3.35 -1.62
N ASP A 84 7.66 3.85 -0.80
CA ASP A 84 7.88 4.95 0.12
C ASP A 84 7.44 4.58 1.54
N ILE A 85 8.21 5.05 2.53
CA ILE A 85 7.98 4.75 3.95
C ILE A 85 7.93 6.04 4.78
N PHE A 86 6.80 6.27 5.43
CA PHE A 86 6.57 7.36 6.38
C PHE A 86 6.67 6.85 7.81
N VAL A 87 7.12 7.72 8.71
CA VAL A 87 7.18 7.40 10.14
C VAL A 87 6.22 8.30 10.91
N GLY A 88 5.14 7.71 11.41
CA GLY A 88 4.20 8.36 12.34
C GLY A 88 4.42 7.97 13.80
N GLY A 89 3.85 8.74 14.72
CA GLY A 89 3.90 8.47 16.17
C GLY A 89 4.79 9.44 16.94
N LYS A 90 5.26 9.06 18.13
CA LYS A 90 6.14 9.92 18.94
C LYS A 90 7.61 9.56 18.71
N LYS A 91 8.43 10.57 18.42
CA LYS A 91 9.89 10.48 18.41
C LYS A 91 10.43 11.46 19.45
N ASN A 92 11.19 10.96 20.44
CA ASN A 92 11.78 11.77 21.51
C ASN A 92 10.76 12.66 22.27
N GLY A 93 9.55 12.15 22.50
CA GLY A 93 8.47 12.91 23.18
C GLY A 93 7.72 13.90 22.27
N MET A 94 8.25 14.24 21.09
CA MET A 94 7.56 15.06 20.09
C MET A 94 6.64 14.21 19.22
N THR A 95 5.43 14.70 18.98
CA THR A 95 4.49 14.10 18.02
C THR A 95 4.98 14.37 16.61
N VAL A 96 5.31 13.31 15.86
CA VAL A 96 5.54 13.38 14.42
C VAL A 96 4.19 13.50 13.73
N LYS A 97 4.11 14.30 12.65
CA LYS A 97 2.89 14.50 11.87
C LYS A 97 2.27 13.14 11.52
N ASP A 98 0.94 13.06 11.60
CA ASP A 98 0.20 11.87 11.21
C ASP A 98 0.45 11.57 9.74
N TYR A 99 0.58 10.29 9.38
CA TYR A 99 0.94 9.91 8.02
C TYR A 99 -0.12 10.39 7.02
N HIS A 100 -1.40 10.45 7.41
CA HIS A 100 -2.47 11.00 6.57
C HIS A 100 -2.27 12.48 6.22
N ALA A 101 -1.51 13.23 7.01
CA ALA A 101 -1.16 14.61 6.70
C ALA A 101 0.05 14.71 5.75
N MET A 102 0.93 13.71 5.77
CA MET A 102 2.10 13.61 4.88
C MET A 102 1.70 13.05 3.51
N PHE A 103 0.90 11.99 3.53
CA PHE A 103 0.34 11.32 2.37
C PHE A 103 -1.01 11.96 2.01
N ASN A 104 -0.92 13.12 1.36
CA ASN A 104 -2.07 13.84 0.83
C ASN A 104 -2.20 13.62 -0.68
N HIS A 105 -3.20 14.23 -1.31
CA HIS A 105 -3.44 14.08 -2.75
C HIS A 105 -2.24 14.53 -3.61
N ASP A 106 -1.64 15.68 -3.27
CA ASP A 106 -0.54 16.24 -4.05
C ASP A 106 0.70 15.32 -3.95
N TYR A 107 0.96 14.79 -2.75
CA TYR A 107 1.98 13.75 -2.55
C TYR A 107 1.69 12.51 -3.41
N PHE A 108 0.44 12.02 -3.39
CA PHE A 108 0.07 10.83 -4.16
C PHE A 108 0.30 11.02 -5.65
N VAL A 109 -0.04 12.18 -6.23
CA VAL A 109 0.20 12.47 -7.65
C VAL A 109 1.69 12.42 -7.99
N ASP A 110 2.53 13.09 -7.19
CA ASP A 110 3.98 13.09 -7.40
C ASP A 110 4.58 11.68 -7.26
N TRP A 111 4.13 10.93 -6.26
CA TRP A 111 4.53 9.55 -6.04
C TRP A 111 4.08 8.62 -7.16
N PHE A 112 2.84 8.77 -7.63
CA PHE A 112 2.28 7.97 -8.72
C PHE A 112 3.01 8.24 -10.04
N GLY A 113 3.48 9.48 -10.27
CA GLY A 113 4.38 9.81 -11.37
C GLY A 113 5.66 8.95 -11.36
N LYS A 114 6.35 8.89 -10.22
CA LYS A 114 7.56 8.06 -10.06
C LYS A 114 7.28 6.57 -10.27
N LEU A 115 6.14 6.09 -9.78
CA LEU A 115 5.69 4.72 -10.00
C LEU A 115 5.51 4.44 -11.50
N MET A 116 4.88 5.35 -12.26
CA MET A 116 4.73 5.21 -13.71
C MET A 116 6.10 5.17 -14.40
N ASP A 117 7.04 6.04 -14.01
CA ASP A 117 8.41 6.02 -14.54
C ASP A 117 9.12 4.67 -14.31
N GLU A 118 8.91 4.04 -13.15
CA GLU A 118 9.46 2.71 -12.86
C GLU A 118 8.82 1.61 -13.71
N VAL A 119 7.51 1.66 -13.91
CA VAL A 119 6.78 0.73 -14.80
C VAL A 119 7.26 0.87 -16.24
N GLU A 120 7.46 2.10 -16.72
CA GLU A 120 7.97 2.36 -18.07
C GLU A 120 9.42 1.90 -18.25
N LYS A 121 10.28 2.06 -17.23
CA LYS A 121 11.66 1.54 -17.25
C LYS A 121 11.71 0.01 -17.36
N LEU A 122 10.69 -0.69 -16.89
CA LEU A 122 10.53 -2.13 -17.08
C LEU A 122 9.95 -2.52 -18.44
N GLY A 123 9.66 -1.54 -19.31
CA GLY A 123 9.19 -1.77 -20.68
C GLY A 123 7.67 -1.86 -20.83
N TRP A 124 6.90 -1.50 -19.80
CA TRP A 124 5.45 -1.64 -19.81
C TRP A 124 4.75 -0.31 -20.11
N ALA A 125 4.20 -0.18 -21.32
CA ALA A 125 3.47 1.03 -21.75
C ALA A 125 1.94 0.95 -21.55
N SER A 126 1.41 -0.22 -21.18
CA SER A 126 -0.04 -0.46 -21.11
C SER A 126 -0.51 -1.00 -19.77
N ALA A 127 0.22 -0.78 -18.68
CA ALA A 127 -0.15 -1.33 -17.37
C ALA A 127 -1.54 -0.87 -16.88
N VAL A 128 -2.21 -1.75 -16.13
CA VAL A 128 -3.43 -1.44 -15.39
C VAL A 128 -3.08 -1.20 -13.94
N PHE A 129 -3.43 -0.03 -13.41
CA PHE A 129 -3.24 0.27 -11.99
C PHE A 129 -4.50 -0.05 -11.21
N VAL A 130 -4.38 -0.91 -10.21
CA VAL A 130 -5.46 -1.33 -9.32
C VAL A 130 -5.17 -0.77 -7.94
N MET A 131 -6.12 0.00 -7.40
CA MET A 131 -5.99 0.62 -6.08
C MET A 131 -7.35 0.68 -5.38
N GLY A 132 -7.35 0.87 -4.07
CA GLY A 132 -8.56 1.08 -3.29
C GLY A 132 -9.30 2.38 -3.66
N ASN A 133 -10.49 2.58 -3.10
CA ASN A 133 -11.32 3.77 -3.37
C ASN A 133 -11.09 4.92 -2.35
N ALA A 134 -9.88 4.99 -1.76
CA ALA A 134 -9.58 5.97 -0.73
C ALA A 134 -9.69 7.41 -1.26
N ILE A 135 -10.16 8.34 -0.43
CA ILE A 135 -10.39 9.74 -0.81
C ILE A 135 -9.13 10.39 -1.40
N ARG A 136 -7.95 10.03 -0.91
CA ARG A 136 -6.66 10.58 -1.34
C ARG A 136 -6.31 10.28 -2.80
N PHE A 137 -6.82 9.16 -3.33
CA PHE A 137 -6.62 8.75 -4.72
C PHE A 137 -7.60 9.44 -5.68
N LYS A 138 -8.64 10.10 -5.16
CA LYS A 138 -9.63 10.78 -5.99
C LYS A 138 -9.13 12.16 -6.40
N PRO A 139 -9.39 12.59 -7.65
CA PRO A 139 -9.16 13.97 -8.03
C PRO A 139 -9.96 14.91 -7.11
N LYS A 140 -9.41 16.09 -6.84
CA LYS A 140 -10.15 17.16 -6.15
C LYS A 140 -11.39 17.47 -7.00
N SER A 141 -12.58 17.41 -6.40
CA SER A 141 -13.81 17.84 -7.09
C SER A 141 -13.62 19.29 -7.58
N PRO A 142 -14.02 19.61 -8.82
CA PRO A 142 -13.97 20.97 -9.34
C PRO A 142 -14.84 21.94 -8.52
#